data_AF-A0A314YZW9-F1
#
_entry.id   AF-A0A314YZW9-F1
#
_cell.length_a   1.000
_cell.length_b   1.000
_cell.length_c   1.000
_cell.angle_alpha   90.00
_cell.angle_beta   90.00
_cell.angle_gamma   90.00
#
_symmetry.space_group_name_H-M   'P 1'
#
loop_
_entity.id
_entity.type
_entity.pdbx_description
1 polymer ?
#
loop_
_entity_poly.entity_id
_entity_poly.type
_entity_poly.pdbx_seq_one_letter_code
_entity_poly.pdbx_strand_id
1 'polypeptide(L)'
;MREAGFIPTLLPLLKDTNPQHLHLVSTSVHILEAFMDYSNPAAALFRDLGGLDDTISRLHVEVSHVENGSKQQDEDSEIIGRSAQLVAGTSTELDNMQPLYSEPLVSYHRRLLMKALLRAISLGTYAPGNTARVYGSEESLLPQCLCIIFKRAKDFGGGVFSLAATVMSDLIHKDPTCFPVLDAAGLPSAFLDAIMDGVLCSAEAITCIPQCLDALCINTNNGLEAVKERNAMRCFVKIFTSRTYLRALTSDTPSSLSSGLDELMRHASSLRGPGVDMLIEILNAISKIGHGLCFVHLN
;
A
#
# COMPACT_ATOMS: atom_id res chain seq x y z
N MET A 1 3.97 30.82 15.20
CA MET A 1 5.06 30.50 16.14
C MET A 1 4.74 29.41 17.17
N ARG A 2 3.47 29.05 17.45
CA ARG A 2 3.16 27.96 18.43
C ARG A 2 3.06 26.54 17.86
N GLU A 3 2.95 26.39 16.54
CA GLU A 3 2.77 25.09 15.88
C GLU A 3 4.09 24.33 15.64
N ALA A 4 5.22 25.05 15.53
CA ALA A 4 6.53 24.46 15.21
C ALA A 4 7.16 23.61 16.34
N GLY A 5 6.62 23.67 17.56
CA GLY A 5 7.14 22.91 18.70
C GLY A 5 6.69 21.44 18.73
N PHE A 6 5.59 21.09 18.05
CA PHE A 6 5.05 19.74 18.09
C PHE A 6 5.82 18.76 17.22
N ILE A 7 6.26 19.17 16.02
CA ILE A 7 7.00 18.29 15.10
C ILE A 7 8.31 17.77 15.74
N PRO A 8 9.21 18.63 16.27
CA PRO A 8 10.42 18.14 16.94
C PRO A 8 10.14 17.25 18.16
N THR A 9 9.01 17.47 18.84
CA THR A 9 8.64 16.70 20.04
C THR A 9 8.12 15.30 19.70
N LEU A 10 7.39 15.16 18.58
CA LEU A 10 6.77 13.91 18.17
C LEU A 10 7.70 13.04 17.31
N LEU A 11 8.62 13.64 16.55
CA LEU A 11 9.55 12.90 15.67
C LEU A 11 10.30 11.76 16.35
N PRO A 12 10.84 11.91 17.58
CA PRO A 12 11.52 10.81 18.27
C PRO A 12 10.65 9.55 18.49
N LEU A 13 9.31 9.69 18.54
CA LEU A 13 8.40 8.57 18.73
C LEU A 13 8.37 7.61 17.53
N LEU A 14 8.79 8.05 16.33
CA LEU A 14 8.97 7.17 15.18
C LEU A 14 9.97 6.04 15.45
N LYS A 15 10.90 6.25 16.38
CA LYS A 15 11.95 5.29 16.75
C LYS A 15 11.51 4.26 17.80
N ASP A 16 10.35 4.44 18.41
CA ASP A 16 9.81 3.50 19.39
C ASP A 16 9.18 2.29 18.69
N THR A 17 9.94 1.19 18.62
CA THR A 17 9.54 -0.06 17.94
C THR A 17 8.83 -1.05 18.87
N ASN A 18 8.50 -0.68 20.11
CA ASN A 18 7.80 -1.58 21.02
C ASN A 18 6.38 -1.89 20.48
N PRO A 19 6.00 -3.18 20.25
CA PRO A 19 4.68 -3.54 19.76
C PRO A 19 3.53 -3.04 20.63
N GLN A 20 3.75 -2.88 21.94
CA GLN A 20 2.74 -2.37 22.88
C GLN A 20 2.50 -0.87 22.74
N HIS A 21 3.43 -0.14 22.12
CA HIS A 21 3.34 1.32 21.94
C HIS A 21 2.78 1.71 20.57
N LEU A 22 2.42 0.76 19.71
CA LEU A 22 1.96 1.03 18.34
C LEU A 22 0.81 2.02 18.26
N HIS A 23 -0.15 1.96 19.21
CA HIS A 23 -1.24 2.93 19.26
C HIS A 23 -0.72 4.36 19.45
N LEU A 24 0.16 4.58 20.43
CA LEU A 24 0.77 5.88 20.71
C LEU A 24 1.56 6.41 19.52
N VAL A 25 2.38 5.56 18.91
CA VAL A 25 3.17 5.92 17.72
C VAL A 25 2.23 6.28 16.57
N SER A 26 1.21 5.45 16.31
CA SER A 26 0.22 5.71 15.25
C SER A 26 -0.49 7.05 15.44
N THR A 27 -0.92 7.37 16.66
CA THR A 27 -1.53 8.68 16.97
C THR A 27 -0.54 9.81 16.73
N SER A 28 0.72 9.64 17.12
CA SER A 28 1.77 10.65 16.93
C SER A 28 2.03 10.93 15.46
N VAL A 29 2.09 9.89 14.61
CA VAL A 29 2.25 10.04 13.16
C VAL A 29 1.02 10.70 12.53
N HIS A 30 -0.19 10.39 12.99
CA HIS A 30 -1.39 11.09 12.51
C HIS A 30 -1.39 12.58 12.87
N ILE A 31 -0.87 12.96 14.04
CA ILE A 31 -0.72 14.38 14.40
C ILE A 31 0.29 15.04 13.47
N LEU A 32 1.44 14.40 13.19
CA LEU A 32 2.41 14.89 12.21
C LEU A 32 1.79 15.06 10.82
N GLU A 33 1.06 14.05 10.33
CA GLU A 33 0.31 14.08 9.07
C GLU A 33 -0.63 15.28 9.02
N ALA A 34 -1.46 15.48 10.05
CA ALA A 34 -2.42 16.58 10.11
C ALA A 34 -1.75 17.96 10.06
N PHE A 35 -0.59 18.14 10.72
CA PHE A 35 0.17 19.38 10.63
C PHE A 35 0.75 19.61 9.24
N MET A 36 1.28 18.55 8.60
CA MET A 36 1.84 18.65 7.25
C MET A 36 0.76 18.96 6.21
N ASP A 37 -0.41 18.34 6.31
CA ASP A 37 -1.55 18.56 5.41
C ASP A 37 -2.12 19.98 5.56
N TYR A 38 -2.11 20.51 6.79
CA TYR A 38 -2.57 21.87 7.05
C TYR A 38 -1.61 22.97 6.56
N SER A 39 -0.29 22.72 6.54
CA SER A 39 0.71 23.79 6.39
C SER A 39 1.99 23.33 5.67
N ASN A 40 2.29 23.94 4.52
CA ASN A 40 3.53 23.70 3.77
C ASN A 40 4.82 23.92 4.62
N PRO A 41 4.92 24.98 5.46
CA PRO A 41 6.03 25.11 6.41
C PRO A 41 6.21 23.93 7.37
N ALA A 42 5.12 23.27 7.78
CA ALA A 42 5.19 22.10 8.64
C ALA A 42 5.80 20.90 7.91
N ALA A 43 5.41 20.65 6.66
CA ALA A 43 6.01 19.61 5.82
C ALA A 43 7.50 19.88 5.54
N ALA A 44 7.88 21.13 5.28
CA ALA A 44 9.28 21.53 5.14
C ALA A 44 10.07 21.29 6.44
N LEU A 45 9.55 21.73 7.59
CA LEU A 45 10.20 21.51 8.89
C LEU A 45 10.35 20.03 9.22
N PHE A 46 9.31 19.23 9.00
CA PHE A 46 9.34 17.77 9.18
C PHE A 46 10.48 17.14 8.39
N ARG A 47 10.64 17.52 7.12
CA ARG A 47 11.72 17.01 6.28
C ARG A 47 13.09 17.52 6.71
N ASP A 48 13.22 18.81 7.04
CA ASP A 48 14.48 19.41 7.47
C ASP A 48 15.00 18.79 8.77
N LEU A 49 14.10 18.25 9.60
CA LEU A 49 14.43 17.49 10.82
C LEU A 49 14.70 16.00 10.58
N GLY A 50 14.74 15.53 9.33
CA GLY A 50 14.98 14.12 8.98
C GLY A 50 13.75 13.22 9.15
N GLY A 51 12.56 13.80 9.28
CA GLY A 51 11.32 13.04 9.53
C GLY A 51 10.96 12.06 8.41
N LEU A 52 11.31 12.35 7.16
CA LEU A 52 11.04 11.47 6.03
C LEU A 52 11.86 10.16 6.13
N ASP A 53 13.15 10.26 6.42
CA ASP A 53 14.05 9.11 6.56
C ASP A 53 13.66 8.25 7.77
N ASP A 54 13.33 8.89 8.90
CA ASP A 54 12.84 8.20 10.11
C ASP A 54 11.49 7.49 9.83
N THR A 55 10.61 8.09 9.02
CA THR A 55 9.30 7.50 8.64
C THR A 55 9.47 6.31 7.70
N ILE A 56 10.37 6.40 6.71
CA ILE A 56 10.69 5.29 5.80
C ILE A 56 11.34 4.14 6.58
N SER A 57 12.28 4.44 7.47
CA SER A 57 12.92 3.45 8.35
C SER A 57 11.90 2.76 9.24
N ARG A 58 10.94 3.51 9.78
CA ARG A 58 9.86 2.94 10.59
C ARG A 58 8.89 2.09 9.76
N LEU A 59 8.54 2.52 8.55
CA LEU A 59 7.73 1.72 7.63
C LEU A 59 8.40 0.37 7.34
N HIS A 60 9.71 0.38 7.09
CA HIS A 60 10.49 -0.83 6.86
C HIS A 60 10.41 -1.82 8.03
N VAL A 61 10.47 -1.35 9.27
CA VAL A 61 10.32 -2.21 10.47
C VAL A 61 8.94 -2.89 10.48
N GLU A 62 7.86 -2.15 10.25
CA GLU A 62 6.50 -2.71 10.31
C GLU A 62 6.23 -3.65 9.13
N VAL A 63 6.73 -3.32 7.93
CA VAL A 63 6.64 -4.18 6.74
C VAL A 63 7.40 -5.49 6.97
N SER A 64 8.63 -5.41 7.48
CA SER A 64 9.46 -6.59 7.80
C SER A 64 8.79 -7.49 8.84
N HIS A 65 8.10 -6.91 9.82
CA HIS A 65 7.39 -7.69 10.83
C HIS A 65 6.25 -8.50 10.21
N VAL A 66 5.43 -7.89 9.35
CA VAL A 66 4.35 -8.61 8.63
C VAL A 66 4.95 -9.64 7.67
N GLU A 67 6.05 -9.30 7.01
CA GLU A 67 6.72 -10.20 6.08
C GLU A 67 7.26 -11.47 6.77
N ASN A 68 7.88 -11.31 7.94
CA ASN A 68 8.43 -12.45 8.67
C ASN A 68 7.37 -13.23 9.46
N GLY A 69 6.29 -12.59 9.90
CA GLY A 69 5.22 -13.25 10.66
C GLY A 69 4.48 -14.35 9.87
N SER A 70 4.39 -14.25 8.54
CA SER A 70 3.80 -15.33 7.73
C SER A 70 4.68 -16.57 7.62
N LYS A 71 6.01 -16.43 7.72
CA LYS A 71 6.95 -17.55 7.57
C LYS A 71 6.90 -18.49 8.78
N GLN A 72 6.60 -17.95 9.97
CA GLN A 72 6.52 -18.74 11.21
C GLN A 72 5.23 -19.56 11.33
N GLN A 73 4.13 -19.15 10.67
CA GLN A 73 2.87 -19.92 10.68
C GLN A 73 2.94 -21.21 9.84
N ASP A 74 3.78 -21.25 8.80
CA ASP A 74 4.00 -22.45 7.99
C ASP A 74 4.87 -23.49 8.71
N GLU A 75 5.84 -23.06 9.54
CA GLU A 75 6.72 -23.97 10.31
C GLU A 75 6.06 -24.53 11.59
N ASP A 76 5.21 -23.76 12.28
CA ASP A 76 4.53 -24.23 13.50
C ASP A 76 3.43 -25.27 13.22
N SER A 77 2.89 -25.31 11.98
CA SER A 77 1.92 -26.34 11.58
C SER A 77 2.54 -27.73 11.41
N GLU A 78 3.87 -27.85 11.23
CA GLU A 78 4.56 -29.14 11.15
C GLU A 78 5.04 -29.66 12.52
N ILE A 79 5.14 -28.80 13.55
CA ILE A 79 5.74 -29.16 14.85
C ILE A 79 4.70 -29.65 15.87
N ILE A 80 3.42 -29.25 15.74
CA ILE A 80 2.36 -29.62 16.69
C ILE A 80 2.03 -31.14 16.65
N GLY A 81 2.53 -31.88 15.67
CA GLY A 81 2.31 -33.32 15.54
C GLY A 81 3.15 -34.24 16.46
N ARG A 82 4.12 -33.74 17.25
CA ARG A 82 5.11 -34.66 17.86
C ARG A 82 5.60 -34.47 19.30
N SER A 83 5.04 -33.57 20.10
CA SER A 83 5.60 -33.34 21.45
C SER A 83 4.54 -33.25 22.54
N ALA A 84 3.85 -34.37 22.80
CA ALA A 84 3.14 -34.60 24.06
C ALA A 84 3.95 -35.58 24.93
N GLN A 85 5.03 -35.12 25.57
CA GLN A 85 5.59 -35.81 26.73
C GLN A 85 6.48 -34.91 27.59
N LEU A 86 5.92 -34.55 28.76
CA LEU A 86 6.53 -34.43 30.10
C LEU A 86 7.92 -33.77 30.24
N VAL A 87 8.01 -32.68 31.00
CA VAL A 87 8.71 -32.60 32.31
C VAL A 87 8.35 -31.27 33.01
N ALA A 88 8.08 -31.36 34.31
CA ALA A 88 7.75 -30.26 35.22
C ALA A 88 9.00 -29.71 35.96
N GLY A 89 8.93 -28.43 36.35
CA GLY A 89 9.89 -27.71 37.21
C GLY A 89 10.94 -26.94 36.40
N THR A 90 11.25 -25.66 36.61
CA THR A 90 11.28 -24.83 37.82
C THR A 90 11.19 -23.34 37.50
N SER A 91 10.62 -22.57 38.43
CA SER A 91 10.52 -21.11 38.57
C SER A 91 11.73 -20.25 38.14
N THR A 92 11.44 -19.19 37.37
CA THR A 92 12.06 -17.85 37.51
C THR A 92 10.96 -16.80 37.34
N GLU A 93 10.51 -16.23 38.46
CA GLU A 93 9.76 -14.98 38.48
C GLU A 93 10.73 -13.83 38.16
N LEU A 94 10.67 -13.31 36.94
CA LEU A 94 11.28 -12.04 36.57
C LEU A 94 10.32 -11.32 35.62
N ASP A 95 9.63 -10.32 36.20
CA ASP A 95 9.00 -9.18 35.56
C ASP A 95 8.06 -9.47 34.37
N ASN A 96 6.95 -10.17 34.64
CA ASN A 96 5.91 -10.37 33.65
C ASN A 96 4.95 -9.15 33.67
N MET A 97 5.40 -8.01 33.15
CA MET A 97 4.47 -6.96 32.72
C MET A 97 3.53 -7.57 31.69
N GLN A 98 2.29 -7.84 32.09
CA GLN A 98 1.28 -8.37 31.18
C GLN A 98 1.15 -7.43 29.98
N PRO A 99 1.06 -7.96 28.75
CA PRO A 99 0.92 -7.13 27.56
C PRO A 99 -0.34 -6.28 27.67
N LEU A 100 -0.20 -4.95 27.50
CA LEU A 100 -1.31 -4.00 27.55
C LEU A 100 -2.37 -4.29 26.48
N TYR A 101 -1.93 -4.82 25.34
CA TYR A 101 -2.76 -5.16 24.21
C TYR A 101 -2.58 -6.62 23.79
N SER A 102 -3.71 -7.22 23.38
CA SER A 102 -3.74 -8.54 22.73
C SER A 102 -3.10 -8.50 21.35
N GLU A 103 -2.61 -9.65 20.89
CA GLU A 103 -1.95 -9.79 19.58
C GLU A 103 -2.83 -9.35 18.37
N PRO A 104 -4.15 -9.63 18.33
CA PRO A 104 -5.02 -9.08 17.28
C PRO A 104 -5.07 -7.56 17.28
N LEU A 105 -5.07 -6.94 18.46
CA LEU A 105 -5.12 -5.48 18.61
C LEU A 105 -3.79 -4.82 18.23
N VAL A 106 -2.66 -5.45 18.58
CA VAL A 106 -1.32 -5.07 18.11
C VAL A 106 -1.27 -5.08 16.57
N SER A 107 -1.80 -6.14 15.94
CA SER A 107 -1.87 -6.25 14.47
C SER A 107 -2.74 -5.16 13.84
N TYR A 108 -3.87 -4.83 14.48
CA TYR A 108 -4.73 -3.72 14.06
C TYR A 108 -3.99 -2.37 14.15
N HIS A 109 -3.34 -2.07 15.28
CA HIS A 109 -2.58 -0.82 15.45
C HIS A 109 -1.39 -0.74 14.49
N ARG A 110 -0.72 -1.86 14.18
CA ARG A 110 0.33 -1.90 13.16
C ARG A 110 -0.20 -1.48 11.79
N ARG A 111 -1.38 -1.98 11.40
CA ARG A 111 -2.00 -1.60 10.13
C ARG A 111 -2.35 -0.10 10.09
N LEU A 112 -2.88 0.45 11.19
CA LEU A 112 -3.12 1.89 11.28
C LEU A 112 -1.84 2.72 11.18
N LEU A 113 -0.78 2.29 11.89
CA LEU A 113 0.53 2.94 11.83
C LEU A 113 1.08 2.93 10.39
N MET A 114 1.07 1.79 9.70
CA MET A 114 1.52 1.73 8.30
C MET A 114 0.74 2.68 7.38
N LYS A 115 -0.59 2.79 7.57
CA LYS A 115 -1.40 3.77 6.82
C LYS A 115 -0.94 5.21 7.11
N ALA A 116 -0.73 5.56 8.38
CA ALA A 116 -0.26 6.89 8.78
C ALA A 116 1.14 7.20 8.22
N LEU A 117 2.07 6.24 8.28
CA LEU A 117 3.43 6.37 7.74
C LEU A 117 3.43 6.61 6.23
N LEU A 118 2.65 5.84 5.46
CA LEU A 118 2.54 6.02 4.01
C LEU A 118 1.97 7.40 3.63
N ARG A 119 0.98 7.90 4.39
CA ARG A 119 0.45 9.26 4.20
C ARG A 119 1.47 10.33 4.54
N ALA A 120 2.20 10.16 5.65
CA ALA A 120 3.29 11.06 6.03
C ALA A 120 4.42 11.08 4.99
N ILE A 121 4.76 9.93 4.37
CA ILE A 121 5.72 9.86 3.26
C ILE A 121 5.19 10.64 2.04
N SER A 122 3.94 10.41 1.63
CA SER A 122 3.30 11.15 0.53
C SER A 122 3.33 12.67 0.77
N LEU A 123 2.97 13.15 1.97
CA LEU A 123 3.05 14.59 2.28
C LEU A 123 4.49 15.10 2.34
N GLY A 124 5.41 14.31 2.88
CA GLY A 124 6.83 14.66 3.02
C GLY A 124 7.55 14.79 1.68
N THR A 125 7.17 14.01 0.66
CA THR A 125 7.74 14.12 -0.69
C THR A 125 7.26 15.36 -1.44
N TYR A 126 6.11 15.94 -1.05
CA TYR A 126 5.58 17.17 -1.66
C TYR A 126 6.26 18.43 -1.14
N ALA A 127 6.95 18.38 0.00
CA ALA A 127 7.65 19.53 0.54
C ALA A 127 8.74 20.03 -0.45
N PRO A 128 9.00 21.35 -0.55
CA PRO A 128 9.98 21.90 -1.50
C PRO A 128 11.43 21.68 -1.04
N GLY A 129 12.25 20.87 -1.73
CA GLY A 129 13.63 20.54 -1.34
C GLY A 129 14.24 19.40 -2.17
N ASN A 130 15.46 18.97 -1.86
CA ASN A 130 16.14 17.90 -2.63
C ASN A 130 15.52 16.52 -2.33
N THR A 131 14.81 15.94 -3.29
CA THR A 131 14.16 14.62 -3.21
C THR A 131 15.06 13.46 -3.63
N ALA A 132 16.29 13.72 -4.09
CA ALA A 132 17.19 12.68 -4.60
C ALA A 132 17.50 11.56 -3.59
N ARG A 133 17.39 11.83 -2.29
CA ARG A 133 17.61 10.82 -1.23
C ARG A 133 16.44 9.85 -1.03
N VAL A 134 15.24 10.20 -1.49
CA VAL A 134 14.02 9.40 -1.25
C VAL A 134 14.01 8.13 -2.09
N TYR A 135 14.59 8.18 -3.28
CA TYR A 135 14.58 7.08 -4.26
C TYR A 135 15.91 6.87 -4.98
N GLY A 136 16.90 7.76 -4.83
CA GLY A 136 18.12 7.75 -5.64
C GLY A 136 19.40 7.28 -4.92
N SER A 137 19.35 6.90 -3.64
CA SER A 137 20.48 6.20 -3.01
C SER A 137 20.32 4.68 -3.15
N GLU A 138 21.43 3.96 -3.36
CA GLU A 138 21.48 2.49 -3.38
C GLU A 138 20.94 1.84 -2.08
N GLU A 139 20.71 2.65 -1.04
CA GLU A 139 20.19 2.27 0.29
C GLU A 139 18.71 2.65 0.53
N SER A 140 17.98 3.17 -0.47
CA SER A 140 16.58 3.56 -0.23
C SER A 140 15.68 2.35 0.04
N LEU A 141 15.16 2.27 1.27
CA LEU A 141 14.27 1.20 1.73
C LEU A 141 12.85 1.33 1.17
N LEU A 142 12.47 2.51 0.66
CA LEU A 142 11.08 2.79 0.29
C LEU A 142 10.59 1.94 -0.89
N PRO A 143 11.28 1.89 -2.05
CA PRO A 143 10.87 1.01 -3.15
C PRO A 143 10.74 -0.45 -2.71
N GLN A 144 11.66 -0.95 -1.87
CA GLN A 144 11.60 -2.30 -1.34
C GLN A 144 10.36 -2.54 -0.46
N CYS A 145 10.04 -1.61 0.45
CA CYS A 145 8.83 -1.70 1.28
C CYS A 145 7.56 -1.77 0.43
N LEU A 146 7.44 -0.88 -0.57
CA LEU A 146 6.28 -0.84 -1.46
C LEU A 146 6.17 -2.13 -2.30
N CYS A 147 7.30 -2.65 -2.80
CA CYS A 147 7.36 -3.95 -3.48
C CYS A 147 6.81 -5.09 -2.61
N ILE A 148 7.22 -5.18 -1.34
CA ILE A 148 6.74 -6.21 -0.41
C ILE A 148 5.22 -6.06 -0.19
N ILE A 149 4.75 -4.83 0.02
CA ILE A 149 3.32 -4.54 0.20
C ILE A 149 2.51 -5.01 -1.02
N PHE A 150 2.95 -4.75 -2.25
CA PHE A 150 2.24 -5.19 -3.45
C PHE A 150 2.28 -6.70 -3.63
N LYS A 151 3.46 -7.32 -3.50
CA LYS A 151 3.63 -8.78 -3.66
C LYS A 151 2.81 -9.57 -2.63
N ARG A 152 2.58 -8.99 -1.45
CA ARG A 152 1.87 -9.63 -0.34
C ARG A 152 0.64 -8.86 0.10
N ALA A 153 -0.06 -8.24 -0.86
CA ALA A 153 -1.18 -7.34 -0.61
C ALA A 153 -2.21 -7.86 0.40
N LYS A 154 -2.49 -9.18 0.39
CA LYS A 154 -3.46 -9.84 1.30
C LYS A 154 -3.12 -9.69 2.77
N ASP A 155 -1.83 -9.65 3.12
CA ASP A 155 -1.37 -9.57 4.51
C ASP A 155 -1.52 -8.14 5.05
N PHE A 156 -1.33 -7.16 4.16
CA PHE A 156 -1.37 -5.73 4.48
C PHE A 156 -2.79 -5.15 4.43
N GLY A 157 -3.63 -5.63 3.52
CA GLY A 157 -5.01 -5.19 3.34
C GLY A 157 -5.16 -3.95 2.44
N GLY A 158 -6.41 -3.69 2.03
CA GLY A 158 -6.73 -2.76 0.93
C GLY A 158 -6.29 -1.31 1.18
N GLY A 159 -6.44 -0.81 2.40
CA GLY A 159 -6.05 0.56 2.74
C GLY A 159 -4.54 0.80 2.70
N VAL A 160 -3.73 -0.19 3.11
CA VAL A 160 -2.26 -0.09 3.03
C VAL A 160 -1.81 -0.22 1.57
N PHE A 161 -2.39 -1.17 0.83
CA PHE A 161 -2.15 -1.32 -0.61
C PHE A 161 -2.44 -0.02 -1.38
N SER A 162 -3.61 0.58 -1.16
CA SER A 162 -4.01 1.83 -1.82
C SER A 162 -3.04 2.97 -1.52
N LEU A 163 -2.61 3.12 -0.26
CA LEU A 163 -1.68 4.17 0.12
C LEU A 163 -0.27 3.93 -0.41
N ALA A 164 0.18 2.68 -0.49
CA ALA A 164 1.44 2.33 -1.16
C ALA A 164 1.40 2.69 -2.65
N ALA A 165 0.25 2.44 -3.30
CA ALA A 165 0.01 2.80 -4.69
C ALA A 165 -0.03 4.33 -4.91
N THR A 166 -0.61 5.07 -3.96
CA THR A 166 -0.55 6.54 -3.92
C THR A 166 0.90 7.03 -3.79
N VAL A 167 1.68 6.50 -2.84
CA VAL A 167 3.10 6.90 -2.67
C VAL A 167 3.89 6.64 -3.96
N MET A 168 3.73 5.49 -4.60
CA MET A 168 4.37 5.20 -5.89
C MET A 168 3.97 6.23 -6.96
N SER A 169 2.68 6.53 -7.08
CA SER A 169 2.17 7.50 -8.06
C SER A 169 2.71 8.90 -7.81
N ASP A 170 2.75 9.31 -6.56
CA ASP A 170 3.26 10.60 -6.11
C ASP A 170 4.75 10.77 -6.46
N LEU A 171 5.56 9.74 -6.21
CA LEU A 171 6.98 9.74 -6.59
C LEU A 171 7.16 9.98 -8.09
N ILE A 172 6.39 9.26 -8.92
CA ILE A 172 6.48 9.37 -10.38
C ILE A 172 5.99 10.75 -10.87
N HIS A 173 4.87 11.25 -10.35
CA HIS A 173 4.35 12.56 -10.72
C HIS A 173 5.27 13.70 -10.31
N LYS A 174 5.90 13.59 -9.14
CA LYS A 174 6.79 14.62 -8.61
C LYS A 174 8.10 14.71 -9.35
N ASP A 175 8.68 13.55 -9.62
CA ASP A 175 9.93 13.46 -10.34
C ASP A 175 9.88 12.30 -11.33
N PRO A 176 9.41 12.54 -12.57
CA PRO A 176 9.39 11.50 -13.60
C PRO A 176 10.78 10.89 -13.87
N THR A 177 11.87 11.59 -13.54
CA THR A 177 13.24 11.09 -13.73
C THR A 177 13.61 9.99 -12.72
N CYS A 178 12.83 9.80 -11.65
CA CYS A 178 13.02 8.69 -10.71
C CYS A 178 12.59 7.33 -11.28
N PHE A 179 11.81 7.32 -12.36
CA PHE A 179 11.19 6.11 -12.90
C PHE A 179 12.20 4.98 -13.17
N PRO A 180 13.38 5.20 -13.81
CA PRO A 180 14.34 4.12 -14.05
C PRO A 180 14.83 3.45 -12.77
N VAL A 181 14.94 4.20 -11.65
CA VAL A 181 15.36 3.64 -10.36
C VAL A 181 14.23 2.81 -9.74
N LEU A 182 12.99 3.29 -9.82
CA LEU A 182 11.82 2.54 -9.35
C LEU A 182 11.61 1.26 -10.19
N ASP A 183 11.83 1.35 -11.50
CA ASP A 183 11.75 0.24 -12.44
C ASP A 183 12.83 -0.81 -12.18
N ALA A 184 14.08 -0.37 -11.95
CA ALA A 184 15.18 -1.25 -11.55
C ALA A 184 14.92 -1.96 -10.21
N ALA A 185 14.21 -1.31 -9.28
CA ALA A 185 13.75 -1.92 -8.03
C ALA A 185 12.56 -2.88 -8.21
N GLY A 186 12.00 -2.97 -9.43
CA GLY A 186 10.86 -3.83 -9.77
C GLY A 186 9.52 -3.31 -9.24
N LEU A 187 9.43 -2.04 -8.84
CA LEU A 187 8.26 -1.48 -8.18
C LEU A 187 7.02 -1.40 -9.10
N PRO A 188 7.11 -0.83 -10.32
CA PRO A 188 6.01 -0.88 -11.29
C PRO A 188 5.54 -2.31 -11.57
N SER A 189 6.48 -3.24 -11.77
CA SER A 189 6.16 -4.64 -12.04
C SER A 189 5.41 -5.29 -10.87
N ALA A 190 5.86 -5.08 -9.63
CA ALA A 190 5.19 -5.60 -8.44
C ALA A 190 3.74 -5.10 -8.31
N PHE A 191 3.48 -3.83 -8.62
CA PHE A 191 2.13 -3.28 -8.65
C PHE A 191 1.27 -3.91 -9.75
N LEU A 192 1.81 -4.00 -10.97
CA LEU A 192 1.09 -4.58 -12.12
C LEU A 192 0.78 -6.06 -11.89
N ASP A 193 1.72 -6.83 -11.35
CA ASP A 193 1.50 -8.23 -10.96
C ASP A 193 0.37 -8.33 -9.91
N ALA A 194 0.40 -7.48 -8.89
CA ALA A 194 -0.60 -7.51 -7.82
C ALA A 194 -2.03 -7.22 -8.31
N ILE A 195 -2.22 -6.29 -9.26
CA ILE A 195 -3.56 -6.02 -9.81
C ILE A 195 -4.02 -7.13 -10.77
N MET A 196 -3.09 -7.81 -11.44
CA MET A 196 -3.39 -8.90 -12.38
C MET A 196 -3.70 -10.23 -11.67
N ASP A 197 -3.08 -10.50 -10.51
CA ASP A 197 -3.36 -11.67 -9.68
C ASP A 197 -4.72 -11.61 -8.96
N GLY A 198 -5.45 -10.51 -9.12
CA GLY A 198 -6.70 -10.23 -8.45
C GLY A 198 -6.48 -9.33 -7.25
N VAL A 199 -6.69 -8.05 -7.48
CA VAL A 199 -6.64 -7.00 -6.46
C VAL A 199 -7.50 -7.34 -5.23
N LEU A 200 -7.15 -6.78 -4.09
CA LEU A 200 -7.93 -6.92 -2.87
C LEU A 200 -9.36 -6.43 -3.08
N CYS A 201 -10.34 -7.18 -2.56
CA CYS A 201 -11.75 -6.83 -2.60
C CYS A 201 -12.07 -5.68 -1.61
N SER A 202 -11.46 -4.51 -1.83
CA SER A 202 -11.66 -3.28 -1.07
C SER A 202 -11.91 -2.12 -2.03
N ALA A 203 -12.84 -1.24 -1.68
CA ALA A 203 -13.11 -0.01 -2.43
C ALA A 203 -11.83 0.81 -2.65
N GLU A 204 -11.05 1.03 -1.58
CA GLU A 204 -9.79 1.80 -1.63
C GLU A 204 -8.81 1.20 -2.65
N ALA A 205 -8.63 -0.14 -2.60
CA ALA A 205 -7.66 -0.84 -3.44
C ALA A 205 -8.04 -0.86 -4.93
N ILE A 206 -9.34 -0.90 -5.25
CA ILE A 206 -9.78 -0.87 -6.66
C ILE A 206 -9.78 0.56 -7.21
N THR A 207 -10.14 1.55 -6.41
CA THR A 207 -10.22 2.95 -6.87
C THR A 207 -8.85 3.58 -7.13
N CYS A 208 -7.77 3.08 -6.52
CA CYS A 208 -6.43 3.63 -6.76
C CYS A 208 -5.84 3.18 -8.11
N ILE A 209 -6.34 2.09 -8.71
CA ILE A 209 -5.74 1.47 -9.90
C ILE A 209 -5.65 2.46 -11.08
N PRO A 210 -6.72 3.17 -11.50
CA PRO A 210 -6.64 4.04 -12.66
C PRO A 210 -5.60 5.14 -12.52
N GLN A 211 -5.52 5.79 -11.34
CA GLN A 211 -4.52 6.81 -11.04
C GLN A 211 -3.10 6.26 -11.11
N CYS A 212 -2.88 5.04 -10.61
CA CYS A 212 -1.56 4.43 -10.62
C CYS A 212 -1.13 4.05 -12.03
N LEU A 213 -2.05 3.51 -12.84
CA LEU A 213 -1.80 3.28 -14.26
C LEU A 213 -1.50 4.59 -14.98
N ASP A 214 -2.20 5.68 -14.67
CA ASP A 214 -1.97 7.00 -15.28
C ASP A 214 -0.55 7.49 -14.97
N ALA A 215 -0.13 7.40 -13.71
CA ALA A 215 1.22 7.75 -13.28
C ALA A 215 2.29 6.93 -14.01
N LEU A 216 2.10 5.61 -14.13
CA LEU A 216 3.01 4.74 -14.88
C LEU A 216 3.09 5.13 -16.37
N CYS A 217 1.97 5.51 -16.96
CA CYS A 217 1.87 5.85 -18.38
C CYS A 217 2.58 7.16 -18.76
N ILE A 218 2.94 8.01 -17.80
CA ILE A 218 3.76 9.21 -18.03
C ILE A 218 5.12 8.81 -18.63
N ASN A 219 5.65 7.65 -18.24
CA ASN A 219 6.89 7.10 -18.77
C ASN A 219 6.59 6.17 -19.95
N THR A 220 6.51 6.75 -21.14
CA THR A 220 6.08 6.06 -22.37
C THR A 220 6.92 4.82 -22.72
N ASN A 221 8.23 4.84 -22.49
CA ASN A 221 9.13 3.78 -22.98
C ASN A 221 9.14 2.52 -22.12
N ASN A 222 8.87 2.64 -20.82
CA ASN A 222 8.91 1.50 -19.89
C ASN A 222 7.54 1.30 -19.22
N GLY A 223 7.02 2.33 -18.56
CA GLY A 223 5.77 2.24 -17.80
C GLY A 223 4.55 1.97 -18.67
N LEU A 224 4.34 2.77 -19.73
CA LEU A 224 3.22 2.56 -20.66
C LEU A 224 3.31 1.20 -21.38
N GLU A 225 4.49 0.81 -21.84
CA GLU A 225 4.67 -0.48 -22.50
C GLU A 225 4.42 -1.64 -21.55
N ALA A 226 4.90 -1.58 -20.30
CA ALA A 226 4.58 -2.60 -19.29
C ALA A 226 3.07 -2.72 -19.01
N VAL A 227 2.34 -1.59 -18.98
CA VAL A 227 0.88 -1.56 -18.85
C VAL A 227 0.19 -2.27 -20.03
N LYS A 228 0.67 -2.06 -21.26
CA LYS A 228 0.14 -2.69 -22.46
C LYS A 228 0.47 -4.18 -22.54
N GLU A 229 1.72 -4.55 -22.31
CA GLU A 229 2.20 -5.94 -22.39
C GLU A 229 1.47 -6.86 -21.41
N ARG A 230 1.19 -6.36 -20.20
CA ARG A 230 0.44 -7.09 -19.18
C ARG A 230 -1.08 -7.02 -19.38
N ASN A 231 -1.54 -6.25 -20.36
CA ASN A 231 -2.95 -5.93 -20.58
C ASN A 231 -3.64 -5.49 -19.28
N ALA A 232 -3.00 -4.56 -18.56
CA ALA A 232 -3.34 -4.24 -17.17
C ALA A 232 -4.78 -3.72 -16.99
N MET A 233 -5.34 -3.07 -18.03
CA MET A 233 -6.74 -2.64 -18.07
C MET A 233 -7.71 -3.81 -17.84
N ARG A 234 -7.34 -5.02 -18.29
CA ARG A 234 -8.21 -6.19 -18.17
C ARG A 234 -8.47 -6.61 -16.71
N CYS A 235 -7.70 -6.12 -15.74
CA CYS A 235 -8.00 -6.37 -14.32
C CYS A 235 -9.42 -5.92 -13.94
N PHE A 236 -9.94 -4.85 -14.56
CA PHE A 236 -11.30 -4.35 -14.30
C PHE A 236 -12.39 -5.31 -14.75
N VAL A 237 -12.13 -6.18 -15.73
CA VAL A 237 -13.10 -7.22 -16.13
C VAL A 237 -13.45 -8.09 -14.92
N LYS A 238 -12.45 -8.60 -14.20
CA LYS A 238 -12.67 -9.41 -12.99
C LYS A 238 -13.35 -8.60 -11.89
N ILE A 239 -12.97 -7.34 -11.70
CA ILE A 239 -13.54 -6.45 -10.68
C ILE A 239 -15.05 -6.27 -10.91
N PHE A 240 -15.47 -5.92 -12.14
CA PHE A 240 -16.89 -5.64 -12.44
C PHE A 240 -17.76 -6.88 -12.63
N THR A 241 -17.18 -8.07 -12.84
CA THR A 241 -17.94 -9.29 -13.17
C THR A 241 -17.94 -10.35 -12.08
N SER A 242 -17.00 -10.28 -11.12
CA SER A 242 -16.93 -11.26 -10.03
C SER A 242 -17.78 -10.85 -8.82
N ARG A 243 -18.50 -11.83 -8.26
CA ARG A 243 -19.31 -11.64 -7.05
C ARG A 243 -18.50 -11.18 -5.84
N THR A 244 -17.20 -11.51 -5.79
CA THR A 244 -16.29 -11.15 -4.69
C THR A 244 -16.16 -9.64 -4.50
N TYR A 245 -16.33 -8.85 -5.56
CA TYR A 245 -16.18 -7.38 -5.52
C TYR A 245 -17.50 -6.64 -5.30
N LEU A 246 -18.64 -7.33 -5.22
CA LEU A 246 -19.95 -6.66 -5.10
C LEU A 246 -20.02 -5.70 -3.91
N ARG A 247 -19.39 -6.03 -2.78
CA ARG A 247 -19.34 -5.15 -1.61
C ARG A 247 -18.44 -3.93 -1.84
N ALA A 248 -17.34 -4.11 -2.56
CA ALA A 248 -16.41 -3.04 -2.90
C ALA A 248 -16.97 -2.10 -3.98
N LEU A 249 -17.91 -2.57 -4.82
CA LEU A 249 -18.57 -1.80 -5.87
C LEU A 249 -19.90 -1.16 -5.39
N THR A 250 -19.90 -0.58 -4.20
CA THR A 250 -21.07 0.11 -3.64
C THR A 250 -20.79 1.60 -3.43
N SER A 251 -21.83 2.39 -3.11
CA SER A 251 -21.74 3.85 -2.92
C SER A 251 -21.10 4.53 -4.13
N ASP A 252 -20.02 5.29 -3.92
CA ASP A 252 -19.40 6.15 -4.94
C ASP A 252 -18.28 5.44 -5.71
N THR A 253 -17.91 4.21 -5.33
CA THR A 253 -16.80 3.49 -5.96
C THR A 253 -16.94 3.33 -7.48
N PRO A 254 -18.11 2.95 -8.04
CA PRO A 254 -18.29 2.91 -9.49
C PRO A 254 -18.07 4.27 -10.17
N SER A 255 -18.54 5.35 -9.56
CA SER A 255 -18.37 6.72 -10.07
C SER A 255 -16.90 7.12 -10.07
N SER A 256 -16.16 6.84 -8.98
CA SER A 256 -14.72 7.08 -8.90
C SER A 256 -13.93 6.27 -9.93
N LEU A 257 -14.28 4.99 -10.13
CA LEU A 257 -13.66 4.15 -11.16
C LEU A 257 -13.93 4.69 -12.57
N SER A 258 -15.17 5.10 -12.86
CA SER A 258 -15.52 5.69 -14.15
C SER A 258 -14.72 6.95 -14.43
N SER A 259 -14.62 7.86 -13.45
CA SER A 259 -13.84 9.09 -13.60
C SER A 259 -12.36 8.80 -13.78
N GLY A 260 -11.79 7.87 -13.00
CA GLY A 260 -10.37 7.51 -13.11
C GLY A 260 -10.03 6.82 -14.43
N LEU A 261 -10.92 5.96 -14.93
CA LEU A 261 -10.74 5.30 -16.23
C LEU A 261 -10.83 6.32 -17.39
N ASP A 262 -11.78 7.26 -17.32
CA ASP A 262 -11.88 8.34 -18.31
C ASP A 262 -10.61 9.19 -18.32
N GLU A 263 -10.11 9.59 -17.14
CA GLU A 263 -8.86 10.33 -16.99
C GLU A 263 -7.67 9.61 -17.64
N LEU A 264 -7.49 8.33 -17.28
CA LEU A 264 -6.43 7.48 -17.80
C LEU A 264 -6.48 7.39 -19.33
N MET A 265 -7.66 7.16 -19.90
CA MET A 265 -7.83 7.06 -21.36
C MET A 265 -7.71 8.42 -22.05
N ARG A 266 -7.96 9.52 -21.34
CA ARG A 266 -7.77 10.89 -21.83
C ARG A 266 -6.29 11.21 -21.93
N HIS A 267 -5.49 10.91 -20.91
CA HIS A 267 -4.05 11.14 -20.87
C HIS A 267 -3.25 10.13 -21.71
N ALA A 268 -3.48 8.83 -21.50
CA ALA A 268 -2.83 7.75 -22.23
C ALA A 268 -3.68 7.30 -23.42
N SER A 269 -3.75 8.11 -24.47
CA SER A 269 -4.63 7.88 -25.63
C SER A 269 -4.45 6.50 -26.31
N SER A 270 -3.26 5.91 -26.24
CA SER A 270 -2.99 4.57 -26.75
C SER A 270 -3.73 3.45 -25.99
N LEU A 271 -4.20 3.71 -24.78
CA LEU A 271 -5.02 2.79 -24.00
C LEU A 271 -6.52 2.86 -24.33
N ARG A 272 -6.96 3.79 -25.20
CA ARG A 272 -8.38 3.91 -25.57
C ARG A 272 -8.92 2.66 -26.25
N GLY A 273 -8.16 2.07 -27.18
CA GLY A 273 -8.53 0.79 -27.82
C GLY A 273 -8.71 -0.32 -26.78
N PRO A 274 -7.65 -0.67 -26.03
CA PRO A 274 -7.73 -1.66 -24.94
C PRO A 274 -8.82 -1.35 -23.90
N GLY A 275 -9.05 -0.09 -23.57
CA GLY A 275 -10.10 0.35 -22.64
C GLY A 275 -11.51 0.11 -23.18
N VAL A 276 -11.77 0.41 -24.45
CA VAL A 276 -13.06 0.10 -25.09
C VAL A 276 -13.28 -1.42 -25.17
N ASP A 277 -12.24 -2.18 -25.54
CA ASP A 277 -12.32 -3.65 -25.58
C ASP A 277 -12.65 -4.24 -24.21
N MET A 278 -12.00 -3.73 -23.15
CA MET A 278 -12.29 -4.08 -21.76
C MET A 278 -13.76 -3.79 -21.38
N LEU A 279 -14.31 -2.63 -21.74
CA LEU A 279 -15.70 -2.27 -21.45
C LEU A 279 -16.68 -3.21 -22.19
N ILE A 280 -16.39 -3.53 -23.45
CA ILE A 280 -17.18 -4.49 -24.24
C ILE A 280 -17.13 -5.88 -23.57
N GLU A 281 -15.96 -6.33 -23.10
CA GLU A 281 -15.80 -7.59 -22.38
C GLU A 281 -16.64 -7.62 -21.09
N ILE A 282 -16.62 -6.55 -20.30
CA ILE A 282 -17.45 -6.40 -19.09
C ILE A 282 -18.94 -6.53 -19.41
N LEU A 283 -19.44 -5.77 -20.40
CA LEU A 283 -20.86 -5.78 -20.76
C LEU A 283 -21.31 -7.15 -21.26
N ASN A 284 -20.49 -7.82 -22.07
CA ASN A 284 -20.76 -9.18 -22.54
C ASN A 284 -20.78 -10.19 -21.40
N ALA A 285 -19.87 -10.07 -20.44
CA ALA A 285 -19.83 -10.94 -19.26
C ALA A 285 -21.07 -10.74 -18.38
N ILE A 286 -21.47 -9.49 -18.12
CA ILE A 286 -22.69 -9.15 -17.38
C ILE A 286 -23.93 -9.70 -18.10
N SER A 287 -24.01 -9.55 -19.43
CA SER A 287 -25.12 -10.10 -20.23
C SER A 287 -25.22 -11.62 -20.10
N LYS A 288 -24.10 -12.35 -20.14
CA LYS A 288 -24.07 -13.81 -19.92
C LYS A 288 -24.53 -14.21 -18.52
N ILE A 289 -24.12 -13.44 -17.50
CA ILE A 289 -24.57 -13.64 -16.11
C ILE A 289 -26.09 -13.44 -16.01
N GLY A 290 -26.62 -12.37 -16.62
CA GLY A 290 -28.04 -12.04 -16.62
C GLY A 290 -28.93 -13.06 -17.32
N HIS A 291 -28.44 -13.69 -18.40
CA HIS A 291 -29.16 -14.75 -19.12
C HIS A 291 -29.06 -16.14 -18.44
N GLY A 292 -28.41 -16.27 -17.29
CA GLY A 292 -28.27 -17.55 -16.58
C GLY A 292 -27.33 -18.55 -17.25
N LEU A 293 -26.51 -18.12 -18.22
CA LEU A 293 -25.55 -18.98 -18.93
C LEU A 293 -24.27 -19.26 -18.12
N CYS A 294 -24.11 -18.63 -16.95
CA CYS A 294 -22.94 -18.75 -16.05
C CYS A 294 -23.31 -19.34 -14.67
N PHE A 295 -24.04 -20.46 -14.60
CA PHE A 295 -24.26 -21.17 -13.32
C PHE A 295 -23.20 -22.25 -13.01
N VAL A 296 -22.24 -22.54 -13.91
CA VAL A 296 -21.44 -23.77 -13.78
C VAL A 296 -20.08 -23.59 -13.06
N HIS A 297 -19.48 -22.40 -12.99
CA HIS A 297 -18.14 -22.22 -12.38
C HIS A 297 -18.03 -20.98 -11.47
N LEU A 298 -18.83 -20.93 -10.41
CA LEU A 298 -18.80 -19.86 -9.40
C LEU A 298 -18.62 -20.40 -7.96
N ASN A 299 -17.86 -21.49 -7.80
CA ASN A 299 -17.31 -21.92 -6.51
C ASN A 299 -15.86 -21.44 -6.39
#